data_AF-A0A7Z0S687-F1
#
_entry.id   AF-A0A7Z0S687-F1
#
_cell.length_a   1.000
_cell.length_b   1.000
_cell.length_c   1.000
_cell.angle_alpha   90.00
_cell.angle_beta   90.00
_cell.angle_gamma   90.00
#
_symmetry.space_group_name_H-M   'P 1'
#
loop_
_entity.id
_entity.type
_entity.pdbx_description
1 polymer ?
#
loop_
_entity_poly.entity_id
_entity_poly.type
_entity_poly.pdbx_seq_one_letter_code
_entity_poly.pdbx_strand_id
1 'polypeptide(L)'
;MNETNTKTIRFPAHAGRLPSLGIAQKIGAFFLALLLIAAVNVVLVERMMQKSDSVADTINVAGKLRMLGQRVALQTMNHGNGVGAGEVEVRQLMRDFETGLAALSDGGYVFGMYIEGLSSLHRTRLDAVREQWTVYRRSAHQLLQEVGRYRNEAGSLAAAAFAARGSVNMLMEDMASQSTRLLERTETLMNGILVDV
;
A
#
# COMPACT_ATOMS: atom_id res chain seq x y z
N MET A 1 8.40 -36.88 -93.17
CA MET A 1 7.87 -37.58 -91.97
C MET A 1 9.04 -37.81 -91.03
N ASN A 2 9.08 -37.11 -89.89
CA ASN A 2 8.87 -37.65 -88.53
C ASN A 2 10.14 -38.40 -88.03
N GLU A 3 10.77 -38.15 -86.88
CA GLU A 3 10.28 -37.73 -85.56
C GLU A 3 11.37 -37.01 -84.74
N THR A 4 10.92 -36.02 -83.97
CA THR A 4 11.58 -35.47 -82.79
C THR A 4 11.62 -36.50 -81.65
N ASN A 5 12.81 -36.81 -81.10
CA ASN A 5 12.91 -37.57 -79.84
C ASN A 5 13.50 -36.71 -78.72
N THR A 6 12.78 -36.73 -77.60
CA THR A 6 12.74 -35.75 -76.54
C THR A 6 13.73 -36.07 -75.42
N LYS A 7 14.43 -35.03 -74.99
CA LYS A 7 15.31 -34.93 -73.83
C LYS A 7 14.70 -35.55 -72.56
N THR A 8 15.41 -36.47 -71.89
CA THR A 8 15.14 -36.86 -70.49
C THR A 8 16.37 -36.63 -69.62
N ILE A 9 16.41 -35.47 -68.97
CA ILE A 9 17.38 -35.17 -67.90
C ILE A 9 16.85 -35.81 -66.62
N ARG A 10 17.57 -36.79 -66.07
CA ARG A 10 17.30 -37.34 -64.73
C ARG A 10 17.85 -36.37 -63.67
N PHE A 11 16.97 -35.81 -62.85
CA PHE A 11 17.36 -35.10 -61.63
C PHE A 11 17.66 -36.11 -60.52
N PRO A 12 18.79 -36.01 -59.80
CA PRO A 12 19.00 -36.79 -58.60
C PRO A 12 18.07 -36.29 -57.48
N ALA A 13 17.22 -37.17 -56.96
CA ALA A 13 16.44 -36.90 -55.76
C ALA A 13 17.38 -36.81 -54.55
N HIS A 14 17.68 -35.60 -54.09
CA HIS A 14 18.27 -35.39 -52.77
C HIS A 14 17.20 -35.64 -51.70
N ALA A 15 17.04 -36.91 -51.33
CA ALA A 15 16.33 -37.29 -50.12
C ALA A 15 17.16 -36.86 -48.90
N GLY A 16 16.92 -35.64 -48.42
CA GLY A 16 17.41 -35.20 -47.11
C GLY A 16 16.79 -36.06 -46.01
N ARG A 17 17.48 -37.12 -45.60
CA ARG A 17 17.13 -37.87 -44.38
C ARG A 17 17.43 -36.97 -43.19
N LEU A 18 16.38 -36.44 -42.57
CA LEU A 18 16.50 -35.87 -41.22
C LEU A 18 17.08 -36.97 -40.30
N PRO A 19 18.08 -36.66 -39.46
CA PRO A 19 18.66 -37.65 -38.55
C PRO A 19 17.56 -38.22 -37.65
N SER A 20 17.33 -39.53 -37.75
CA SER A 20 16.39 -40.23 -36.87
C SER A 20 16.96 -40.24 -35.46
N LEU A 21 16.49 -39.31 -34.62
CA LEU A 21 16.82 -39.25 -33.21
C LEU A 21 16.54 -40.62 -32.57
N GLY A 22 17.56 -41.21 -31.94
CA GLY A 22 17.44 -42.49 -31.25
C GLY A 22 16.39 -42.43 -30.14
N ILE A 23 15.76 -43.57 -29.83
CA ILE A 23 14.71 -43.67 -28.81
C ILE A 23 15.16 -43.06 -27.47
N ALA A 24 16.42 -43.27 -27.07
CA ALA A 24 17.01 -42.68 -25.88
C ALA A 24 17.03 -41.14 -25.89
N GLN A 25 17.29 -40.51 -27.04
CA GLN A 25 17.31 -39.05 -27.18
C GLN A 25 15.90 -38.45 -27.09
N LYS A 26 14.88 -39.16 -27.61
CA LYS A 26 13.48 -38.76 -27.47
C LYS A 26 13.00 -38.85 -26.02
N ILE A 27 13.38 -39.91 -25.30
CA ILE A 27 13.09 -40.07 -23.88
C ILE A 27 13.80 -38.96 -23.07
N GLY A 28 15.08 -38.69 -23.36
CA GLY A 28 15.82 -37.61 -22.72
C GLY A 28 15.19 -36.23 -22.97
N ALA A 29 14.76 -35.95 -24.20
CA ALA A 29 14.06 -34.70 -24.53
C ALA A 29 12.71 -34.57 -23.79
N PHE A 30 11.97 -35.67 -23.65
CA PHE A 30 10.72 -35.69 -22.89
C PHE A 30 10.95 -35.44 -21.40
N PHE A 31 11.94 -36.10 -20.80
CA PHE A 31 12.33 -35.86 -19.41
C PHE A 31 12.81 -34.42 -19.19
N LEU A 32 13.60 -33.87 -20.12
CA LEU A 32 14.04 -32.48 -20.07
C LEU A 32 12.86 -31.50 -20.15
N ALA A 33 11.90 -31.75 -21.04
CA ALA A 33 10.70 -30.93 -21.15
C ALA A 33 9.85 -30.97 -19.87
N LEU A 34 9.68 -32.16 -19.26
CA LEU A 34 9.00 -32.29 -17.98
C LEU A 34 9.72 -31.55 -16.85
N LEU A 35 11.05 -31.62 -16.81
CA LEU A 35 11.86 -30.91 -15.82
C LEU A 35 11.73 -29.39 -15.97
N LEU A 36 11.75 -28.88 -17.21
CA LEU A 36 11.54 -27.45 -17.48
C LEU A 36 10.14 -26.99 -17.05
N ILE A 37 9.09 -27.76 -17.33
CA ILE A 37 7.73 -27.44 -16.88
C ILE A 37 7.66 -27.39 -15.35
N ALA A 38 8.26 -28.37 -14.67
CA ALA A 38 8.32 -28.39 -13.22
C ALA A 38 9.07 -27.17 -12.65
N ALA A 39 10.21 -26.81 -13.24
CA ALA A 39 10.97 -25.63 -12.82
C ALA A 39 10.17 -24.33 -13.01
N VAL A 40 9.49 -24.18 -14.16
CA VAL A 40 8.61 -23.03 -14.42
C VAL A 40 7.48 -22.96 -13.39
N ASN A 41 6.86 -24.09 -13.06
CA ASN A 41 5.81 -24.13 -12.04
C ASN A 41 6.32 -23.74 -10.66
N VAL A 42 7.49 -24.24 -10.24
CA VAL A 42 8.10 -23.87 -8.95
C VAL A 42 8.38 -22.37 -8.89
N VAL A 43 8.99 -21.81 -9.94
CA VAL A 43 9.26 -20.37 -10.04
C VAL A 43 7.97 -19.55 -10.00
N LEU A 44 6.91 -20.00 -10.67
CA LEU A 44 5.60 -19.33 -10.63
C LEU A 44 5.02 -19.31 -9.21
N VAL A 45 5.07 -20.45 -8.50
CA VAL A 45 4.57 -20.55 -7.13
C VAL A 45 5.38 -19.65 -6.19
N GLU A 46 6.71 -19.66 -6.29
CA GLU A 46 7.57 -18.78 -5.49
C GLU A 46 7.26 -17.31 -5.73
N ARG A 47 7.09 -16.91 -7.00
CA ARG A 47 6.70 -15.53 -7.37
C ARG A 47 5.33 -15.16 -6.83
N MET A 48 4.39 -16.09 -6.85
CA MET A 48 3.04 -15.87 -6.32
C MET A 48 3.07 -15.71 -4.79
N MET A 49 3.83 -16.53 -4.07
CA MET A 49 4.00 -16.41 -2.62
C MET A 49 4.68 -15.09 -2.23
N GLN A 50 5.75 -14.69 -2.92
CA GLN A 50 6.43 -13.42 -2.67
C GLN A 50 5.49 -12.21 -2.88
N LYS A 51 4.64 -12.26 -3.90
CA LYS A 51 3.62 -11.22 -4.14
C LYS A 51 2.58 -11.19 -3.01
N SER A 52 2.13 -12.35 -2.54
CA SER A 52 1.18 -12.44 -1.43
C SER A 52 1.74 -11.89 -0.11
N ASP A 53 3.01 -12.18 0.20
CA ASP A 53 3.66 -11.66 1.41
C ASP A 53 3.84 -10.13 1.36
N SER A 54 4.29 -9.59 0.23
CA SER A 54 4.41 -8.13 0.00
C SER A 54 3.06 -7.41 0.14
N VAL A 55 1.99 -8.04 -0.34
CA VAL A 55 0.62 -7.53 -0.21
C VAL A 55 0.14 -7.56 1.23
N ALA A 56 0.38 -8.64 1.97
CA ALA A 56 0.01 -8.75 3.39
C ALA A 56 0.71 -7.66 4.23
N ASP A 57 1.98 -7.39 3.93
CA ASP A 57 2.74 -6.33 4.57
C ASP A 57 2.17 -4.95 4.23
N THR A 58 1.83 -4.70 2.97
CA THR A 58 1.18 -3.45 2.55
C THR A 58 -0.17 -3.24 3.24
N ILE A 59 -0.98 -4.29 3.38
CA ILE A 59 -2.26 -4.26 4.11
C ILE A 59 -2.04 -3.95 5.59
N ASN A 60 -1.01 -4.54 6.21
CA ASN A 60 -0.67 -4.27 7.61
C ASN A 60 -0.30 -2.79 7.83
N VAL A 61 0.47 -2.18 6.91
CA VAL A 61 0.76 -0.74 6.96
C VAL A 61 -0.52 0.09 6.83
N ALA A 62 -1.41 -0.23 5.89
CA ALA A 62 -2.70 0.45 5.75
C ALA A 62 -3.58 0.30 7.01
N GLY A 63 -3.60 -0.89 7.61
CA GLY A 63 -4.28 -1.15 8.88
C GLY A 63 -3.69 -0.36 10.05
N LYS A 64 -2.36 -0.22 10.11
CA LYS A 64 -1.68 0.63 11.10
C LYS A 64 -2.06 2.10 10.95
N LEU A 65 -2.26 2.61 9.73
CA LEU A 65 -2.73 4.00 9.54
C LEU A 65 -4.08 4.24 10.22
N ARG A 66 -5.05 3.34 10.07
CA ARG A 66 -6.35 3.44 10.78
C ARG A 66 -6.14 3.58 12.29
N MET A 67 -5.34 2.69 12.86
CA MET A 67 -5.06 2.65 14.30
C MET A 67 -4.33 3.93 14.77
N LEU A 68 -3.35 4.40 14.01
CA LEU A 68 -2.62 5.64 14.29
C LEU A 68 -3.55 6.86 14.25
N GLY A 69 -4.42 6.97 13.24
CA GLY A 69 -5.38 8.07 13.12
C GLY A 69 -6.34 8.12 14.32
N GLN A 70 -6.89 6.97 14.73
CA GLN A 70 -7.72 6.88 15.94
C GLN A 70 -6.93 7.25 17.21
N ARG A 71 -5.67 6.82 17.31
CA ARG A 71 -4.83 7.12 18.48
C ARG A 71 -4.49 8.61 18.56
N VAL A 72 -4.26 9.29 17.42
CA VAL A 72 -4.11 10.75 17.37
C VAL A 72 -5.39 11.43 17.90
N ALA A 73 -6.58 10.97 17.47
CA ALA A 73 -7.86 11.52 17.93
C ALA A 73 -7.98 11.42 19.45
N LEU A 74 -7.82 10.20 19.98
CA LEU A 74 -7.93 9.92 21.41
C LEU A 74 -6.94 10.73 22.23
N GLN A 75 -5.65 10.74 21.85
CA GLN A 75 -4.63 11.44 22.64
C GLN A 75 -4.79 12.95 22.60
N THR A 76 -5.22 13.53 21.47
CA THR A 76 -5.45 14.98 21.37
C THR A 76 -6.66 15.41 22.20
N MET A 77 -7.76 14.66 22.16
CA MET A 77 -8.96 14.94 22.95
C MET A 77 -8.69 14.77 24.45
N ASN A 78 -7.97 13.70 24.82
CA ASN A 78 -7.54 13.46 26.20
C ASN A 78 -6.68 14.62 26.72
N HIS A 79 -5.70 15.08 25.92
CA HIS A 79 -4.88 16.24 26.25
C HIS A 79 -5.73 17.49 26.57
N GLY A 80 -6.80 17.72 25.79
CA GLY A 80 -7.76 18.79 26.02
C GLY A 80 -8.54 18.69 27.34
N ASN A 81 -8.76 17.47 27.82
CA ASN A 81 -9.40 17.21 29.11
C ASN A 81 -8.41 17.24 30.30
N GLY A 82 -7.13 17.56 30.06
CA GLY A 82 -6.11 17.63 31.11
C GLY A 82 -5.59 16.25 31.57
N VAL A 83 -5.91 15.18 30.85
CA VAL A 83 -5.52 13.80 31.17
C VAL A 83 -4.81 13.20 29.96
N GLY A 84 -3.66 12.56 30.13
CA GLY A 84 -3.05 11.76 29.05
C GLY A 84 -1.80 12.36 28.41
N ALA A 85 -1.45 11.80 27.25
CA ALA A 85 -0.16 12.00 26.62
C ALA A 85 0.11 13.47 26.28
N GLY A 86 1.38 13.88 26.45
CA GLY A 86 1.80 15.21 26.07
C GLY A 86 1.72 15.44 24.56
N GLU A 87 1.71 16.70 24.15
CA GLU A 87 1.78 17.16 22.77
C GLU A 87 2.90 16.48 21.94
N VAL A 88 3.99 16.05 22.61
CA VAL A 88 5.11 15.30 22.02
C VAL A 88 4.68 13.94 21.48
N GLU A 89 3.87 13.17 22.22
CA GLU A 89 3.41 11.85 21.78
C GLU A 89 2.45 11.97 20.61
N VAL A 90 1.51 12.91 20.67
CA VAL A 90 0.58 13.18 19.56
C VAL A 90 1.34 13.53 18.28
N ARG A 91 2.39 14.35 18.39
CA ARG A 91 3.28 14.66 17.26
C ARG A 91 4.04 13.45 16.73
N GLN A 92 4.45 12.53 17.61
CA GLN A 92 5.08 11.29 17.16
C GLN A 92 4.10 10.42 16.37
N LEU A 93 2.87 10.25 16.87
CA LEU A 93 1.83 9.50 16.16
C LEU A 93 1.51 10.09 14.79
N MET A 94 1.50 11.41 14.66
CA MET A 94 1.34 12.09 13.38
C MET A 94 2.51 11.80 12.41
N ARG A 95 3.76 11.83 12.91
CA ARG A 95 4.94 11.49 12.10
C ARG A 95 4.91 10.03 11.64
N ASP A 96 4.50 9.12 12.52
CA ASP A 96 4.37 7.71 12.20
C ASP A 96 3.31 7.50 11.10
N PHE A 97 2.18 8.21 11.19
CA PHE A 97 1.16 8.19 10.15
C PHE A 97 1.69 8.68 8.79
N GLU A 98 2.43 9.81 8.79
CA GLU A 98 3.03 10.37 7.58
C GLU A 98 4.08 9.45 6.95
N THR A 99 4.88 8.80 7.79
CA THR A 99 5.88 7.82 7.35
C THR A 99 5.18 6.62 6.69
N GLY A 100 4.08 6.13 7.27
CA GLY A 100 3.26 5.08 6.68
C GLY A 100 2.66 5.49 5.33
N LEU A 101 2.12 6.71 5.21
CA LEU A 101 1.60 7.23 3.94
C LEU A 101 2.68 7.35 2.85
N ALA A 102 3.88 7.80 3.22
CA ALA A 102 5.00 7.89 2.29
C ALA A 102 5.42 6.50 1.80
N ALA A 103 5.55 5.54 2.72
CA ALA A 103 5.90 4.16 2.37
C ALA A 103 4.84 3.50 1.47
N LEU A 104 3.54 3.75 1.69
CA LEU A 104 2.48 3.26 0.80
C LEU A 104 2.54 3.91 -0.60
N SER A 105 3.07 5.12 -0.72
CA SER A 105 3.21 5.83 -2.01
C SER A 105 4.42 5.33 -2.80
N ASP A 106 5.57 5.30 -2.15
CA ASP A 106 6.87 5.22 -2.82
C ASP A 106 7.55 3.87 -2.57
N GLY A 107 7.01 3.06 -1.66
CA GLY A 107 7.66 1.88 -1.10
C GLY A 107 8.73 2.27 -0.08
N GLY A 108 9.28 1.27 0.59
CA GLY A 108 10.37 1.45 1.54
C GLY A 108 10.16 0.73 2.85
N TYR A 109 11.07 0.98 3.79
CA TYR A 109 11.05 0.34 5.10
C TYR A 109 10.28 1.19 6.12
N VAL A 110 9.23 0.62 6.69
CA VAL A 110 8.38 1.29 7.67
C VAL A 110 7.89 0.29 8.72
N PHE A 111 7.80 0.69 9.98
CA PHE A 111 7.32 -0.17 11.08
C PHE A 111 7.97 -1.56 11.19
N GLY A 112 9.25 -1.69 10.80
CA GLY A 112 9.99 -2.94 10.89
C GLY A 112 9.83 -3.90 9.69
N MET A 113 9.28 -3.41 8.58
CA MET A 113 8.93 -4.21 7.41
C MET A 113 9.21 -3.41 6.13
N TYR A 114 9.57 -4.10 5.05
CA TYR A 114 9.71 -3.51 3.73
C TYR A 114 8.41 -3.69 2.97
N ILE A 115 7.89 -2.61 2.37
CA ILE A 115 6.72 -2.67 1.49
C ILE A 115 7.06 -2.14 0.10
N GLU A 116 6.43 -2.74 -0.90
CA GLU A 116 6.39 -2.14 -2.23
C GLU A 116 5.39 -0.99 -2.25
N GLY A 117 5.71 0.07 -2.99
CA GLY A 117 4.79 1.18 -3.18
C GLY A 117 3.53 0.71 -3.89
N LEU A 118 2.39 1.28 -3.52
CA LEU A 118 1.12 0.94 -4.14
C LEU A 118 1.15 1.20 -5.65
N SER A 119 0.56 0.27 -6.41
CA SER A 119 0.41 0.42 -7.85
C SER A 119 -0.39 1.67 -8.21
N SER A 120 -0.25 2.13 -9.45
CA SER A 120 -1.00 3.28 -9.96
C SER A 120 -2.52 3.17 -9.80
N LEU A 121 -3.04 1.94 -9.71
CA LEU A 121 -4.46 1.65 -9.50
C LEU A 121 -4.98 2.21 -8.17
N HIS A 122 -4.17 2.22 -7.11
CA HIS A 122 -4.60 2.70 -5.80
C HIS A 122 -4.24 4.16 -5.52
N ARG A 123 -3.53 4.85 -6.43
CA ARG A 123 -3.05 6.24 -6.23
C ARG A 123 -4.18 7.20 -5.88
N THR A 124 -5.29 7.16 -6.61
CA THR A 124 -6.43 8.05 -6.32
C THR A 124 -6.98 7.87 -4.90
N ARG A 125 -7.03 6.63 -4.39
CA ARG A 125 -7.48 6.36 -3.02
C ARG A 125 -6.45 6.82 -1.99
N LEU A 126 -5.17 6.60 -2.27
CA LEU A 126 -4.08 7.06 -1.41
C LEU A 126 -4.02 8.59 -1.33
N ASP A 127 -4.21 9.29 -2.45
CA ASP A 127 -4.26 10.74 -2.51
C ASP A 127 -5.44 11.31 -1.72
N ALA A 128 -6.60 10.67 -1.78
CA ALA A 128 -7.75 11.04 -0.95
C ALA A 128 -7.47 10.91 0.56
N VAL A 129 -6.73 9.87 0.98
CA VAL A 129 -6.27 9.74 2.38
C VAL A 129 -5.29 10.84 2.74
N ARG A 130 -4.34 11.15 1.84
CA ARG A 130 -3.32 12.21 2.05
C ARG A 130 -3.95 13.61 2.16
N GLU A 131 -4.95 13.90 1.34
CA GLU A 131 -5.71 15.15 1.40
C GLU A 131 -6.47 15.25 2.72
N GLN A 132 -7.24 14.21 3.08
CA GLN A 132 -7.99 14.19 4.33
C GLN A 132 -7.08 14.24 5.56
N TRP A 133 -5.92 13.59 5.51
CA TRP A 133 -4.89 13.66 6.54
C TRP A 133 -4.41 15.09 6.76
N THR A 134 -4.18 15.86 5.68
CA THR A 134 -3.72 17.24 5.77
C THR A 134 -4.73 18.13 6.52
N VAL A 135 -6.02 17.94 6.26
CA VAL A 135 -7.10 18.65 6.96
C VAL A 135 -7.15 18.22 8.42
N TYR A 136 -7.21 16.91 8.68
CA TYR A 136 -7.27 16.34 10.02
C TYR A 136 -6.08 16.77 10.90
N ARG A 137 -4.86 16.70 10.36
CA ARG A 137 -3.64 17.13 11.05
C ARG A 137 -3.73 18.60 11.46
N ARG A 138 -4.28 19.46 10.60
CA ARG A 138 -4.45 20.89 10.92
C ARG A 138 -5.39 21.09 12.10
N SER A 139 -6.56 20.44 12.11
CA SER A 139 -7.52 20.52 13.23
C SER A 139 -6.90 20.03 14.54
N ALA A 140 -6.13 18.94 14.47
CA ALA A 140 -5.41 18.41 15.63
C ALA A 140 -4.36 19.40 16.18
N HIS A 141 -3.57 20.06 15.32
CA HIS A 141 -2.63 21.10 15.75
C HIS A 141 -3.34 22.31 16.36
N GLN A 142 -4.46 22.74 15.78
CA GLN A 142 -5.25 23.85 16.33
C GLN A 142 -5.78 23.53 17.72
N LEU A 143 -6.31 22.32 17.93
CA LEU A 143 -6.78 21.87 19.24
C LEU A 143 -5.63 21.82 20.26
N LEU A 144 -4.47 21.28 19.91
CA LEU A 144 -3.30 21.25 20.81
C LEU A 144 -2.85 22.65 21.24
N GLN A 145 -2.80 23.59 20.30
CA GLN A 145 -2.42 24.98 20.58
C GLN A 145 -3.42 25.65 21.52
N GLU A 146 -4.72 25.48 21.27
CA GLU A 146 -5.77 26.12 22.06
C GLU A 146 -5.84 25.55 23.48
N VAL A 147 -5.68 24.23 23.63
CA VAL A 147 -5.57 23.58 24.93
C VAL A 147 -4.33 24.06 25.70
N GLY A 148 -3.20 24.23 25.01
CA GLY A 148 -1.98 24.80 25.60
C GLY A 148 -2.19 26.23 26.09
N ARG A 149 -2.85 27.08 25.30
CA ARG A 149 -3.22 28.46 25.70
C ARG A 149 -4.13 28.47 26.91
N TYR A 150 -5.22 27.70 26.89
CA TYR A 150 -6.15 27.59 28.01
C TYR A 150 -5.44 27.22 29.32
N ARG A 151 -4.51 26.24 29.28
CA ARG A 151 -3.74 25.83 30.46
C ARG A 151 -2.87 26.96 31.02
N ASN A 152 -2.30 27.79 30.15
CA ASN A 152 -1.45 28.91 30.55
C ASN A 152 -2.28 30.13 31.03
N GLU A 153 -3.49 30.30 30.50
CA GLU A 153 -4.39 31.43 30.78
C GLU A 153 -5.39 31.18 31.92
N ALA A 154 -5.59 29.92 32.33
CA ALA A 154 -6.49 29.51 33.41
C ALA A 154 -6.18 30.13 34.79
N GLY A 155 -5.08 30.90 34.91
CA GLY A 155 -4.83 31.80 36.05
C GLY A 155 -5.60 33.13 36.00
N SER A 156 -6.33 33.43 34.92
CA SER A 156 -7.02 34.72 34.71
C SER A 156 -8.53 34.57 34.46
N LEU A 157 -9.29 35.53 35.00
CA LEU A 157 -10.73 35.83 34.91
C LEU A 157 -11.68 34.77 34.27
N ALA A 158 -12.72 34.40 35.01
CA ALA A 158 -13.73 33.38 34.66
C ALA A 158 -14.39 33.51 33.26
N ALA A 159 -14.50 34.72 32.71
CA ALA A 159 -15.05 34.94 31.36
C ALA A 159 -14.12 34.41 30.25
N ALA A 160 -12.81 34.55 30.40
CA ALA A 160 -11.82 34.00 29.46
C ALA A 160 -11.84 32.47 29.48
N ALA A 161 -11.98 31.87 30.67
CA ALA A 161 -12.09 30.44 30.84
C ALA A 161 -13.36 29.85 30.17
N PHE A 162 -14.49 30.55 30.23
CA PHE A 162 -15.73 30.10 29.56
C PHE A 162 -15.63 30.17 28.04
N ALA A 163 -15.09 31.27 27.50
CA ALA A 163 -14.88 31.43 26.06
C ALA A 163 -13.90 30.39 25.51
N ALA A 164 -12.76 30.19 26.18
CA ALA A 164 -11.76 29.20 25.81
C ALA A 164 -12.32 27.76 25.84
N ARG A 165 -13.11 27.41 26.86
CA ARG A 165 -13.78 26.11 26.92
C ARG A 165 -14.76 25.90 25.75
N GLY A 166 -15.50 26.94 25.35
CA GLY A 166 -16.37 26.90 24.16
C GLY A 166 -15.57 26.64 22.87
N SER A 167 -14.46 27.34 22.67
CA SER A 167 -13.56 27.15 21.53
C SER A 167 -12.98 25.74 21.48
N VAL A 168 -12.50 25.21 22.61
CA VAL A 168 -11.95 23.86 22.71
C VAL A 168 -13.01 22.81 22.34
N ASN A 169 -14.25 22.95 22.83
CA ASN A 169 -15.34 22.02 22.50
C ASN A 169 -15.65 22.00 21.00
N MET A 170 -15.72 23.17 20.35
CA MET A 170 -15.93 23.25 18.89
C MET A 170 -14.79 22.59 18.10
N LEU A 171 -13.54 22.79 18.53
CA LEU A 171 -12.37 22.16 17.91
C LEU A 171 -12.34 20.64 18.12
N MET A 172 -12.80 20.15 19.28
CA MET A 172 -12.97 18.71 19.52
C MET A 172 -14.02 18.10 18.60
N GLU A 173 -15.15 18.78 18.39
CA GLU A 173 -16.20 18.32 17.48
C GLU A 173 -15.74 18.29 16.01
N ASP A 174 -15.05 19.35 15.55
CA ASP A 174 -14.44 19.34 14.22
C ASP A 174 -13.42 18.19 14.09
N MET A 175 -12.55 18.01 15.08
CA MET A 175 -11.57 16.92 15.08
C MET A 175 -12.25 15.54 15.01
N ALA A 176 -13.34 15.32 15.73
CA ALA A 176 -14.11 14.08 15.69
C ALA A 176 -14.71 13.84 14.29
N SER A 177 -15.26 14.89 13.66
CA SER A 177 -15.77 14.84 12.29
C SER A 177 -14.67 14.50 11.28
N GLN A 178 -13.52 15.18 11.36
CA GLN A 178 -12.38 14.91 10.49
C GLN A 178 -11.78 13.51 10.71
N SER A 179 -11.77 13.01 11.95
CA SER A 179 -11.33 11.65 12.28
C SER A 179 -12.20 10.59 11.61
N THR A 180 -13.52 10.78 11.62
CA THR A 180 -14.48 9.86 10.97
C THR A 180 -14.23 9.79 9.48
N ARG A 181 -14.07 10.95 8.82
CA ARG A 181 -13.75 11.02 7.38
C ARG A 181 -12.41 10.37 7.05
N LEU A 182 -11.38 10.60 7.87
CA LEU A 182 -10.07 9.96 7.67
C LEU A 182 -10.17 8.44 7.77
N LEU A 183 -10.92 7.94 8.74
CA LEU A 183 -11.16 6.53 8.94
C LEU A 183 -11.87 5.90 7.74
N GLU A 184 -12.93 6.53 7.23
CA GLU A 184 -13.65 6.09 6.02
C GLU A 184 -12.74 6.03 4.79
N ARG A 185 -11.90 7.05 4.57
CA ARG A 185 -10.93 7.06 3.46
C ARG A 185 -9.89 5.95 3.59
N THR A 186 -9.41 5.72 4.81
CA THR A 186 -8.43 4.65 5.09
C THR A 186 -9.04 3.27 4.92
N GLU A 187 -10.30 3.06 5.34
CA GLU A 187 -11.05 1.83 5.07
C GLU A 187 -11.27 1.60 3.58
N THR A 188 -11.63 2.65 2.84
CA THR A 188 -11.80 2.57 1.38
C THR A 188 -10.50 2.19 0.67
N LEU A 189 -9.37 2.74 1.12
CA LEU A 189 -8.05 2.37 0.62
C LEU A 189 -7.75 0.89 0.92
N MET A 190 -7.91 0.47 2.16
CA MET A 190 -7.62 -0.90 2.61
C MET A 190 -8.51 -1.94 1.91
N ASN A 191 -9.82 -1.67 1.78
CA ASN A 191 -10.74 -2.51 1.02
C ASN A 191 -10.35 -2.57 -0.47
N GLY A 192 -9.89 -1.44 -1.03
CA GLY A 192 -9.39 -1.40 -2.40
C GLY A 192 -8.14 -2.27 -2.59
N ILE A 193 -7.22 -2.29 -1.61
CA ILE A 193 -6.04 -3.15 -1.65
C ILE A 193 -6.47 -4.63 -1.55
N LEU A 194 -7.39 -4.96 -0.64
CA LEU A 194 -7.86 -6.32 -0.39
C LEU A 194 -8.57 -6.97 -1.59
N VAL A 195 -9.34 -6.20 -2.36
CA VAL A 195 -10.11 -6.73 -3.51
C VAL A 195 -9.22 -7.09 -4.70
N ASP A 196 -8.03 -6.47 -4.79
CA ASP A 196 -7.10 -6.67 -5.91
C ASP A 196 -6.01 -7.74 -5.63
N VAL A 197 -6.12 -8.47 -4.50
CA VAL A 197 -5.28 -9.62 -4.11
C VAL A 197 -5.89 -10.92 -4.62
#